data_AF-E1ZHQ4-F1
#
_entry.id   AF-E1ZHQ4-F1
#
_cell.length_a   1.000
_cell.length_b   1.000
_cell.length_c   1.000
_cell.angle_alpha   90.00
_cell.angle_beta   90.00
_cell.angle_gamma   90.00
#
_symmetry.space_group_name_H-M   'P 1'
#
loop_
_entity.id
_entity.type
_entity.pdbx_description
1 polymer ?
#
loop_
_entity_poly.entity_id
_entity_poly.type
_entity_poly.pdbx_seq_one_letter_code
_entity_poly.pdbx_strand_id
1 'polypeptide(L)'
;MDAGAESIIRRLQANFPEATSEASGRIISEEVLRFIKEGGGGEDQDISYLEDAIRNRLASRTGASGKAERLAATKSLFSNDEWSRISLFMALMERKDESQRAAAESVHKREVHSLMAGQVAEAQKRKLAEKEHKREELKEVDKELQEWEKEEKARRAARQQSVLKLRGDREVQLEEQANRKQAAAELRRRGEEELTARIALDVKRQIEAEAAAKAKAKEELKAFLLSNEANKKIKEEQAEVERQEDVRYMQQQAAQLDKQERERQQLLERVRAVQNRQAEDAAQRPPFKRWVAEEIIERQFQEKQAALAAEEARRKARAAEAAAKLRADIGEQRSQREAARLQELQEKRRELVALMANLEVCRKTAAEAKAAELAKMRAFKAELDQQITDNQARRSVAAMTETERKLNAELLREVEAAASGGTIPALRSP
;
A
#
# COMPACT_ATOMS: atom_id res chain seq x y z
N MET A 1 70.70 40.16 47.49
CA MET A 1 70.87 40.89 46.22
C MET A 1 70.71 39.91 45.09
N ASP A 2 70.18 40.34 43.95
CA ASP A 2 69.96 39.46 42.79
C ASP A 2 71.29 38.97 42.22
N ALA A 3 71.45 37.66 42.02
CA ALA A 3 72.70 37.06 41.56
C ALA A 3 73.15 37.60 40.17
N GLY A 4 72.18 38.07 39.36
CA GLY A 4 72.46 38.75 38.09
C GLY A 4 73.10 40.13 38.26
N ALA A 5 72.66 40.92 39.23
CA ALA A 5 73.17 42.28 39.48
C ALA A 5 74.64 42.25 39.94
N GLU A 6 75.01 41.30 40.80
CA GLU A 6 76.39 41.15 41.28
C GLU A 6 77.36 40.77 40.16
N SER A 7 76.90 40.01 39.15
CA SER A 7 77.73 39.62 38.00
C SER A 7 78.04 40.80 37.07
N ILE A 8 77.07 41.69 36.85
CA ILE A 8 77.22 42.89 36.02
C ILE A 8 78.10 43.93 36.72
N ILE A 9 77.93 44.10 38.04
CA ILE A 9 78.77 45.00 38.84
C ILE A 9 80.25 44.58 38.78
N ARG A 10 80.55 43.28 38.93
CA ARG A 10 81.94 42.78 38.81
C ARG A 10 82.53 42.98 37.42
N ARG A 11 81.72 42.78 36.37
CA ARG A 11 82.14 42.97 34.98
C ARG A 11 82.46 44.43 34.67
N LEU A 12 81.63 45.37 35.12
CA LEU A 12 81.86 46.80 34.91
C LEU A 12 83.01 47.34 35.77
N GLN A 13 83.19 46.85 37.01
CA GLN A 13 84.35 47.21 37.82
C GLN A 13 85.67 46.79 37.18
N ALA A 14 85.70 45.70 36.39
CA ALA A 14 86.89 45.29 35.64
C ALA A 14 87.17 46.20 34.42
N ASN A 15 86.14 46.82 33.82
CA ASN A 15 86.29 47.72 32.66
C ASN A 15 86.75 49.14 33.04
N PHE A 16 86.67 49.53 34.33
CA PHE A 16 87.12 50.84 34.83
C PHE A 16 88.27 50.71 35.86
N PRO A 17 89.47 50.27 35.44
CA PRO A 17 90.61 50.01 36.34
C PRO A 17 91.17 51.27 37.03
N GLU A 18 90.86 52.47 36.53
CA GLU A 18 91.28 53.75 37.11
C GLU A 18 90.35 54.22 38.26
N ALA A 19 89.21 53.56 38.45
CA ALA A 19 88.15 53.91 39.38
C ALA A 19 88.16 53.02 40.64
N THR A 20 89.34 52.80 41.25
CA THR A 20 89.56 51.84 42.35
C THR A 20 89.19 52.34 43.75
N SER A 21 88.67 53.57 43.88
CA SER A 21 88.23 54.09 45.18
C SER A 21 86.84 53.58 45.56
N GLU A 22 86.60 53.39 46.86
CA GLU A 22 85.31 52.94 47.41
C GLU A 22 84.14 53.85 46.96
N ALA A 23 84.41 55.14 46.74
CA ALA A 23 83.45 56.11 46.21
C ALA A 23 83.06 55.85 44.74
N SER A 24 83.99 55.36 43.92
CA SER A 24 83.73 55.05 42.51
C SER A 24 82.98 53.72 42.37
N GLY A 25 83.28 52.76 43.25
CA GLY A 25 82.51 51.51 43.37
C GLY A 25 81.04 51.76 43.72
N ARG A 26 80.75 52.77 44.56
CA ARG A 26 79.36 53.18 44.87
C ARG A 26 78.63 53.75 43.65
N ILE A 27 79.28 54.61 42.85
CA ILE A 27 78.68 55.19 41.64
C ILE A 27 78.30 54.10 40.62
N ILE A 28 79.19 53.14 40.40
CA ILE A 28 78.93 52.00 39.50
C ILE A 28 77.77 51.16 40.04
N SER A 29 77.73 50.87 41.34
CA SER A 29 76.64 50.09 41.94
C SER A 29 75.28 50.80 41.89
N GLU A 30 75.26 52.12 42.08
CA GLU A 30 74.03 52.92 41.99
C GLU A 30 73.46 52.92 40.58
N GLU A 31 74.29 53.11 39.55
CA GLU A 31 73.79 53.11 38.18
C GLU A 31 73.42 51.73 37.65
N VAL A 32 74.09 50.66 38.08
CA VAL A 32 73.65 49.29 37.74
C VAL A 32 72.31 48.98 38.39
N LEU A 33 72.08 49.36 39.65
CA LEU A 33 70.80 49.15 40.32
C LEU A 33 69.67 49.99 39.68
N ARG A 34 70.00 51.22 39.27
CA ARG A 34 69.06 52.08 38.54
C ARG A 34 68.70 51.49 37.18
N PHE A 35 69.69 51.01 36.44
CA PHE A 35 69.51 50.35 35.14
C PHE A 35 68.61 49.11 35.23
N ILE A 36 68.80 48.26 36.24
CA ILE A 36 67.94 47.08 36.49
C ILE A 36 66.52 47.52 36.85
N LYS A 37 66.37 48.57 37.66
CA LYS A 37 65.06 49.08 38.10
C LYS A 37 64.26 49.73 36.95
N GLU A 38 64.95 50.35 36.00
CA GLU A 38 64.35 50.96 34.81
C GLU A 38 64.08 49.94 33.69
N GLY A 39 64.43 48.66 33.90
CA GLY A 39 64.11 47.56 32.96
C GLY A 39 65.12 47.40 31.83
N GLY A 40 66.36 47.85 32.01
CA GLY A 40 67.42 47.73 31.01
C GLY A 40 67.70 46.27 30.60
N GLY A 41 67.76 46.01 29.30
CA GLY A 41 68.00 44.70 28.73
C GLY A 41 69.46 44.27 28.82
N GLY A 42 69.73 42.98 28.66
CA GLY A 42 71.10 42.44 28.59
C GLY A 42 71.78 42.61 27.24
N GLU A 43 71.27 43.50 26.37
CA GLU A 43 71.79 43.73 25.03
C GLU A 43 73.01 44.66 25.07
N ASP A 44 74.00 44.43 24.20
CA ASP A 44 75.30 45.14 24.22
C ASP A 44 75.17 46.68 24.03
N GLN A 45 74.09 47.14 23.40
CA GLN A 45 73.79 48.57 23.26
C GLN A 45 73.39 49.21 24.59
N ASP A 46 72.54 48.54 25.38
CA ASP A 46 72.10 49.03 26.68
C ASP A 46 73.25 49.08 27.68
N ILE A 47 74.18 48.10 27.60
CA ILE A 47 75.42 48.09 28.39
C ILE A 47 76.34 49.25 27.99
N SER A 48 76.42 49.58 26.70
CA SER A 48 77.22 50.74 26.23
C SER A 48 76.67 52.07 26.75
N TYR A 49 75.33 52.24 26.79
CA TYR A 49 74.69 53.41 27.40
C TYR A 49 74.98 53.52 28.90
N LEU A 50 74.99 52.39 29.62
CA LEU A 50 75.35 52.34 31.03
C LEU A 50 76.82 52.74 31.26
N GLU A 51 77.74 52.29 30.41
CA GLU A 51 79.16 52.66 30.49
C GLU A 51 79.40 54.16 30.24
N ASP A 52 78.71 54.77 29.27
CA ASP A 52 78.83 56.21 29.01
C ASP A 52 78.22 57.07 30.13
N ALA A 53 77.12 56.63 30.76
CA ALA A 53 76.56 57.28 31.93
C ALA A 53 77.55 57.27 33.11
N ILE A 54 78.22 56.13 33.34
CA ILE A 54 79.27 56.00 34.36
C ILE A 54 80.47 56.90 34.04
N ARG A 55 80.93 56.93 32.78
CA ARG A 55 82.07 57.76 32.33
C ARG A 55 81.79 59.26 32.52
N ASN A 56 80.60 59.73 32.15
CA ASN A 56 80.21 61.12 32.33
C ASN A 56 80.12 61.53 33.81
N ARG A 57 79.57 60.65 34.66
CA ARG A 57 79.45 60.90 36.10
C ARG A 57 80.82 60.93 36.77
N LEU A 58 81.77 60.09 36.34
CA LEU A 58 83.16 60.12 36.79
C LEU A 58 83.92 61.36 36.28
N ALA A 59 83.72 61.77 35.02
CA ALA A 59 84.39 62.92 34.42
C ALA A 59 83.95 64.27 35.01
N SER A 60 82.67 64.40 35.42
CA SER A 60 82.11 65.63 36.01
C SER A 60 82.80 66.11 37.31
N ARG A 61 83.66 65.28 37.92
CA ARG A 61 84.43 65.63 39.13
C ARG A 61 85.83 66.19 38.84
N THR A 62 86.31 66.14 37.59
CA THR A 62 87.62 66.69 37.17
C THR A 62 87.42 67.87 36.23
N GLY A 63 87.35 69.07 36.82
CA GLY A 63 86.96 70.30 36.11
C GLY A 63 87.91 70.78 35.02
N ALA A 64 87.34 71.24 33.90
CA ALA A 64 88.04 72.02 32.88
C ALA A 64 87.08 72.80 31.96
N SER A 65 86.73 74.05 32.29
CA SER A 65 86.25 75.04 31.28
C SER A 65 86.22 76.47 31.82
N GLY A 66 87.37 76.99 32.26
CA GLY A 66 87.52 78.43 32.59
C GLY A 66 88.69 79.12 31.88
N LYS A 67 89.41 78.41 30.99
CA LYS A 67 90.61 78.93 30.31
C LYS A 67 90.28 79.95 29.21
N ALA A 68 89.06 79.95 28.68
CA ALA A 68 88.60 80.91 27.68
C ALA A 68 88.31 82.31 28.29
N GLU A 69 87.85 82.38 29.54
CA GLU A 69 87.51 83.64 30.22
C GLU A 69 88.75 84.45 30.63
N ARG A 70 89.87 83.79 30.99
CA ARG A 70 91.13 84.46 31.35
C ARG A 70 91.90 85.05 30.16
N LEU A 71 91.63 84.58 28.93
CA LEU A 71 92.19 85.14 27.69
C LEU A 71 91.38 86.34 27.18
N ALA A 72 90.09 86.43 27.52
CA ALA A 72 89.26 87.61 27.23
C ALA A 72 89.62 88.81 28.12
N ALA A 73 89.97 88.57 29.39
CA ALA A 73 90.35 89.63 30.33
C ALA A 73 91.75 90.23 30.11
N THR A 74 92.64 89.56 29.37
CA THR A 74 94.02 90.03 29.12
C THR A 74 94.20 90.80 27.80
N LYS A 75 93.15 90.90 26.97
CA LYS A 75 93.12 91.75 25.77
C LYS A 75 92.33 93.05 25.94
N SER A 76 91.72 93.31 27.10
CA SER A 76 90.97 94.56 27.36
C SER A 76 91.82 95.72 27.92
N LEU A 77 93.15 95.62 27.84
CA LEU A 77 94.10 96.67 28.27
C LEU A 77 94.61 97.55 27.12
N PHE A 78 94.13 97.33 25.89
CA PHE A 78 94.40 98.19 24.74
C PHE A 78 93.10 98.44 23.99
N SER A 79 92.87 99.71 23.65
CA SER A 79 91.72 100.28 22.92
C SER A 79 90.51 100.66 23.78
N ASN A 80 90.50 101.91 24.25
CA ASN A 80 89.29 102.71 24.41
C ASN A 80 88.74 103.02 22.99
N ASP A 81 88.38 101.98 22.26
CA ASP A 81 87.80 102.09 20.92
C ASP A 81 86.32 101.73 21.00
N GLU A 82 85.47 102.62 20.51
CA GLU A 82 84.01 102.51 20.58
C GLU A 82 83.50 101.21 19.94
N TRP A 83 84.24 100.69 18.95
CA TRP A 83 83.98 99.41 18.31
C TRP A 83 84.02 98.21 19.25
N SER A 84 84.91 98.22 20.24
CA SER A 84 84.99 97.14 21.23
C SER A 84 83.77 97.13 22.16
N ARG A 85 83.26 98.31 22.55
CA ARG A 85 82.00 98.43 23.31
C ARG A 85 80.79 97.99 22.50
N ILE A 86 80.74 98.32 21.21
CA ILE A 86 79.68 97.87 20.30
C ILE A 86 79.70 96.34 20.18
N SER A 87 80.88 95.72 19.99
CA SER A 87 80.98 94.25 19.91
C SER A 87 80.55 93.54 21.19
N LEU A 88 80.86 94.10 22.36
CA LEU A 88 80.47 93.52 23.64
C LEU A 88 78.97 93.67 23.90
N PHE A 89 78.38 94.79 23.46
CA PHE A 89 76.93 95.00 23.47
C PHE A 89 76.21 94.04 22.51
N MET A 90 76.75 93.83 21.29
CA MET A 90 76.21 92.86 20.33
C MET A 90 76.25 91.43 20.89
N ALA A 91 77.36 91.00 21.50
CA ALA A 91 77.46 89.68 22.12
C ALA A 91 76.48 89.49 23.31
N LEU A 92 76.25 90.54 24.10
CA LEU A 92 75.24 90.52 25.17
C LEU A 92 73.81 90.44 24.61
N MET A 93 73.53 91.14 23.51
CA MET A 93 72.23 91.08 22.82
C MET A 93 72.00 89.71 22.19
N GLU A 94 73.00 89.13 21.51
CA GLU A 94 72.92 87.77 20.96
C GLU A 94 72.67 86.74 22.06
N ARG A 95 73.35 86.83 23.20
CA ARG A 95 73.10 85.94 24.35
C ARG A 95 71.70 86.12 24.93
N LYS A 96 71.17 87.35 24.93
CA LYS A 96 69.80 87.63 25.36
C LYS A 96 68.80 87.04 24.37
N ASP A 97 69.03 87.18 23.07
CA ASP A 97 68.19 86.61 22.01
C ASP A 97 68.22 85.07 22.04
N GLU A 98 69.38 84.45 22.26
CA GLU A 98 69.51 83.00 22.47
C GLU A 98 68.72 82.53 23.69
N SER A 99 68.79 83.27 24.82
CA SER A 99 68.03 82.94 26.02
C SER A 99 66.51 83.05 25.79
N GLN A 100 66.07 84.04 25.01
CA GLN A 100 64.67 84.23 24.65
C GLN A 100 64.19 83.14 23.68
N ARG A 101 65.02 82.73 22.71
CA ARG A 101 64.73 81.60 21.82
C ARG A 101 64.64 80.29 22.58
N ALA A 102 65.57 80.01 23.49
CA ALA A 102 65.52 78.81 24.33
C ALA A 102 64.29 78.78 25.25
N ALA A 103 63.90 79.93 25.82
CA ALA A 103 62.66 80.06 26.59
C ALA A 103 61.42 79.80 25.71
N ALA A 104 61.35 80.38 24.51
CA ALA A 104 60.26 80.18 23.56
C ALA A 104 60.16 78.71 23.10
N GLU A 105 61.29 78.06 22.79
CA GLU A 105 61.33 76.64 22.46
C GLU A 105 60.88 75.77 23.62
N SER A 106 61.22 76.12 24.86
CA SER A 106 60.79 75.36 26.04
C SER A 106 59.27 75.44 26.25
N VAL A 107 58.68 76.61 25.99
CA VAL A 107 57.22 76.80 26.04
C VAL A 107 56.56 76.01 24.92
N HIS A 108 57.07 76.12 23.70
CA HIS A 108 56.56 75.36 22.55
C HIS A 108 56.64 73.84 22.76
N LYS A 109 57.75 73.33 23.30
CA LYS A 109 57.91 71.90 23.65
C LYS A 109 56.90 71.47 24.71
N ARG A 110 56.61 72.30 25.72
CA ARG A 110 55.58 72.03 26.73
C ARG A 110 54.17 72.00 26.13
N GLU A 111 53.86 72.93 25.22
CA GLU A 111 52.59 72.97 24.50
C GLU A 111 52.40 71.72 23.62
N VAL A 112 53.41 71.36 22.82
CA VAL A 112 53.39 70.14 21.98
C VAL A 112 53.24 68.89 22.83
N HIS A 113 53.97 68.79 23.95
CA HIS A 113 53.83 67.68 24.88
C HIS A 113 52.42 67.61 25.50
N SER A 114 51.84 68.76 25.85
CA SER A 114 50.45 68.81 26.35
C SER A 114 49.43 68.38 25.29
N LEU A 115 49.63 68.75 24.03
CA LEU A 115 48.77 68.33 22.92
C LEU A 115 48.88 66.82 22.66
N MET A 116 50.10 66.27 22.65
CA MET A 116 50.32 64.83 22.50
C MET A 116 49.72 64.04 23.68
N ALA A 117 49.88 64.53 24.91
CA ALA A 117 49.25 63.92 26.08
C ALA A 117 47.71 63.92 25.98
N GLY A 118 47.12 65.01 25.46
CA GLY A 118 45.69 65.09 25.16
C GLY A 118 45.24 64.05 24.13
N GLN A 119 45.96 63.91 23.02
CA GLN A 119 45.66 62.90 21.98
C GLN A 119 45.80 61.47 22.50
N VAL A 120 46.81 61.18 23.33
CA VAL A 120 46.98 59.86 23.95
C VAL A 120 45.82 59.56 24.91
N ALA A 121 45.39 60.53 25.72
CA ALA A 121 44.26 60.37 26.62
C ALA A 121 42.93 60.13 25.86
N GLU A 122 42.69 60.83 24.76
CA GLU A 122 41.52 60.58 23.90
C GLU A 122 41.57 59.20 23.23
N ALA A 123 42.73 58.79 22.72
CA ALA A 123 42.91 57.47 22.15
C ALA A 123 42.68 56.35 23.19
N GLN A 124 43.13 56.55 24.43
CA GLN A 124 42.86 55.61 25.52
C GLN A 124 41.36 55.55 25.87
N LYS A 125 40.67 56.70 25.92
CA LYS A 125 39.21 56.74 26.13
C LYS A 125 38.45 56.00 25.03
N ARG A 126 38.81 56.21 23.75
CA ARG A 126 38.21 55.48 22.62
C ARG A 126 38.45 53.97 22.71
N LYS A 127 39.67 53.54 23.04
CA LYS A 127 39.99 52.12 23.23
C LYS A 127 39.19 51.48 24.37
N LEU A 128 38.91 52.21 25.45
CA LEU A 128 38.07 51.70 26.54
C LEU A 128 36.61 51.57 26.10
N ALA A 129 36.07 52.60 25.44
CA ALA A 129 34.72 52.57 24.88
C ALA A 129 34.52 51.44 23.86
N GLU A 130 35.48 51.22 22.95
CA GLU A 130 35.46 50.09 22.00
C GLU A 130 35.48 48.73 22.71
N LYS A 131 36.23 48.60 23.81
CA LYS A 131 36.26 47.35 24.60
C LYS A 131 34.95 47.11 25.32
N GLU A 132 34.29 48.16 25.80
CA GLU A 132 32.97 48.07 26.43
C GLU A 132 31.90 47.70 25.39
N HIS A 133 31.90 48.37 24.23
CA HIS A 133 31.01 48.03 23.11
C HIS A 133 31.16 46.58 22.67
N LYS A 134 32.40 46.10 22.46
CA LYS A 134 32.66 44.69 22.11
C LYS A 134 32.19 43.71 23.18
N ARG A 135 32.26 44.09 24.47
CA ARG A 135 31.73 43.25 25.56
C ARG A 135 30.21 43.22 25.56
N GLU A 136 29.55 44.28 25.13
CA GLU A 136 28.10 44.33 24.99
C GLU A 136 27.64 43.51 23.78
N GLU A 137 28.28 43.66 22.61
CA GLU A 137 28.04 42.83 21.42
C GLU A 137 28.21 41.33 21.73
N LEU A 138 29.28 40.95 22.43
CA LEU A 138 29.49 39.54 22.80
C LEU A 138 28.38 39.01 23.72
N LYS A 139 27.85 39.83 24.63
CA LYS A 139 26.71 39.43 25.47
C LYS A 139 25.43 39.26 24.67
N GLU A 140 25.23 40.04 23.61
CA GLU A 140 24.07 39.90 22.73
C GLU A 140 24.20 38.62 21.89
N VAL A 141 25.36 38.38 21.28
CA VAL A 141 25.64 37.14 20.55
C VAL A 141 25.49 35.89 21.44
N ASP A 142 25.96 35.93 22.69
CA ASP A 142 25.79 34.83 23.63
C ASP A 142 24.31 34.58 23.98
N LYS A 143 23.48 35.63 24.07
CA LYS A 143 22.04 35.50 24.28
C LYS A 143 21.35 34.88 23.07
N GLU A 144 21.65 35.38 21.87
CA GLU A 144 21.11 34.84 20.61
C GLU A 144 21.49 33.37 20.44
N LEU A 145 22.73 32.99 20.78
CA LEU A 145 23.18 31.61 20.74
C LEU A 145 22.40 30.73 21.72
N GLN A 146 22.16 31.20 22.94
CA GLN A 146 21.36 30.47 23.93
C GLN A 146 19.89 30.33 23.51
N GLU A 147 19.31 31.34 22.88
CA GLU A 147 17.96 31.29 22.33
C GLU A 147 17.88 30.28 21.18
N TRP A 148 18.83 30.33 20.26
CA TRP A 148 18.94 29.37 19.16
C TRP A 148 19.10 27.92 19.65
N GLU A 149 19.95 27.68 20.67
CA GLU A 149 20.10 26.34 21.26
C GLU A 149 18.80 25.83 21.91
N LYS A 150 18.03 26.72 22.56
CA LYS A 150 16.73 26.37 23.14
C LYS A 150 15.71 26.04 22.05
N GLU A 151 15.66 26.84 20.99
CA GLU A 151 14.80 26.59 19.83
C GLU A 151 15.17 25.28 19.13
N GLU A 152 16.46 24.99 18.96
CA GLU A 152 16.92 23.77 18.31
C GLU A 152 16.57 22.53 19.14
N LYS A 153 16.75 22.59 20.46
CA LYS A 153 16.30 21.54 21.40
C LYS A 153 14.79 21.35 21.35
N ALA A 154 14.01 22.44 21.35
CA ALA A 154 12.55 22.38 21.22
C ALA A 154 12.12 21.76 19.89
N ARG A 155 12.78 22.12 18.78
CA ARG A 155 12.52 21.56 17.45
C ARG A 155 12.84 20.07 17.39
N ARG A 156 13.95 19.63 17.99
CA ARG A 156 14.31 18.21 18.11
C ARG A 156 13.29 17.45 18.95
N ALA A 157 12.85 18.00 20.08
CA ALA A 157 11.81 17.40 20.92
C ALA A 157 10.46 17.27 20.18
N ALA A 158 10.04 18.32 19.46
CA ALA A 158 8.83 18.29 18.65
C ALA A 158 8.89 17.24 17.53
N ARG A 159 10.05 17.12 16.85
CA ARG A 159 10.28 16.06 15.86
C ARG A 159 10.19 14.67 16.50
N GLN A 160 10.83 14.45 17.64
CA GLN A 160 10.75 13.16 18.35
C GLN A 160 9.30 12.82 18.74
N GLN A 161 8.54 13.78 19.28
CA GLN A 161 7.13 13.59 19.59
C GLN A 161 6.30 13.26 18.34
N SER A 162 6.54 13.93 17.21
CA SER A 162 5.86 13.61 15.95
C SER A 162 6.16 12.18 15.46
N VAL A 163 7.41 11.74 15.59
CA VAL A 163 7.81 10.37 15.22
C VAL A 163 7.17 9.34 16.16
N LEU A 164 7.09 9.62 17.47
CA LEU A 164 6.41 8.74 18.42
C LEU A 164 4.92 8.63 18.12
N LYS A 165 4.24 9.73 17.78
CA LYS A 165 2.84 9.71 17.34
C LYS A 165 2.66 8.87 16.08
N LEU A 166 3.51 9.06 15.06
CA LEU A 166 3.46 8.25 13.83
C LEU A 166 3.71 6.76 14.09
N ARG A 167 4.57 6.41 15.04
CA ARG A 167 4.78 5.02 15.47
C ARG A 167 3.55 4.45 16.15
N GLY A 168 2.94 5.19 17.09
CA GLY A 168 1.69 4.78 17.75
C GLY A 168 0.54 4.60 16.75
N ASP A 169 0.34 5.55 15.84
CA ASP A 169 -0.66 5.44 14.78
C ASP A 169 -0.42 4.21 13.89
N ARG A 170 0.86 3.89 13.60
CA ARG A 170 1.23 2.72 12.83
C ARG A 170 0.93 1.42 13.57
N GLU A 171 1.18 1.36 14.87
CA GLU A 171 0.84 0.22 15.73
C GLU A 171 -0.68 -0.01 15.75
N VAL A 172 -1.47 1.07 15.95
CA VAL A 172 -2.94 0.99 15.91
C VAL A 172 -3.44 0.50 14.56
N GLN A 173 -2.86 0.95 13.44
CA GLN A 173 -3.21 0.44 12.11
C GLN A 173 -2.92 -1.05 11.95
N LEU A 174 -1.80 -1.53 12.50
CA LEU A 174 -1.43 -2.94 12.43
C LEU A 174 -2.34 -3.80 13.30
N GLU A 175 -2.69 -3.33 14.50
CA GLU A 175 -3.66 -3.97 15.37
C GLU A 175 -5.05 -4.02 14.73
N GLU A 176 -5.51 -2.91 14.13
CA GLU A 176 -6.79 -2.88 13.42
C GLU A 176 -6.80 -3.84 12.24
N GLN A 177 -5.69 -3.91 11.48
CA GLN A 177 -5.56 -4.87 10.38
C GLN A 177 -5.58 -6.32 10.89
N ALA A 178 -4.92 -6.61 12.01
CA ALA A 178 -4.94 -7.93 12.64
C ALA A 178 -6.36 -8.30 13.11
N ASN A 179 -7.05 -7.38 13.77
CA ASN A 179 -8.42 -7.55 14.24
C ASN A 179 -9.40 -7.79 13.07
N ARG A 180 -9.27 -7.03 11.97
CA ARG A 180 -10.08 -7.25 10.76
C ARG A 180 -9.83 -8.63 10.15
N LYS A 181 -8.57 -9.10 10.13
CA LYS A 181 -8.24 -10.45 9.64
C LYS A 181 -8.81 -11.53 10.54
N GLN A 182 -8.73 -11.37 11.86
CA GLN A 182 -9.30 -12.30 12.83
C GLN A 182 -10.83 -12.35 12.71
N ALA A 183 -11.51 -11.20 12.67
CA ALA A 183 -12.96 -11.14 12.49
C ALA A 183 -13.42 -11.78 11.17
N ALA A 184 -12.67 -11.56 10.07
CA ALA A 184 -12.95 -12.22 8.79
C ALA A 184 -12.73 -13.75 8.85
N ALA A 185 -11.71 -14.22 9.57
CA ALA A 185 -11.46 -15.64 9.77
C ALA A 185 -12.56 -16.29 10.62
N GLU A 186 -13.02 -15.63 11.68
CA GLU A 186 -14.14 -16.10 12.51
C GLU A 186 -15.45 -16.15 11.73
N LEU A 187 -15.76 -15.14 10.91
CA LEU A 187 -16.94 -15.15 10.04
C LEU A 187 -16.89 -16.29 9.02
N ARG A 188 -15.72 -16.56 8.42
CA ARG A 188 -15.54 -17.70 7.52
C ARG A 188 -15.76 -19.02 8.24
N ARG A 189 -15.15 -19.18 9.43
CA ARG A 189 -15.32 -20.38 10.25
C ARG A 189 -16.79 -20.62 10.61
N ARG A 190 -17.52 -19.59 11.06
CA ARG A 190 -18.96 -19.70 11.32
C ARG A 190 -19.75 -20.07 10.06
N GLY A 191 -19.42 -19.47 8.92
CA GLY A 191 -20.03 -19.83 7.64
C GLY A 191 -19.77 -21.28 7.22
N GLU A 192 -18.56 -21.80 7.44
CA GLU A 192 -18.22 -23.21 7.21
C GLU A 192 -18.95 -24.16 8.18
N GLU A 193 -19.05 -23.79 9.45
CA GLU A 193 -19.82 -24.53 10.48
C GLU A 193 -21.32 -24.58 10.13
N GLU A 194 -21.91 -23.48 9.67
CA GLU A 194 -23.30 -23.45 9.20
C GLU A 194 -23.52 -24.29 7.94
N LEU A 195 -22.59 -24.20 6.97
CA LEU A 195 -22.66 -24.98 5.73
C LEU A 195 -22.56 -26.49 6.02
N THR A 196 -21.61 -26.88 6.86
CA THR A 196 -21.43 -28.29 7.26
C THR A 196 -22.64 -28.80 8.05
N ALA A 197 -23.24 -27.99 8.92
CA ALA A 197 -24.48 -28.35 9.61
C ALA A 197 -25.67 -28.55 8.64
N ARG A 198 -25.80 -27.69 7.61
CA ARG A 198 -26.82 -27.85 6.56
C ARG A 198 -26.60 -29.11 5.75
N ILE A 199 -25.38 -29.38 5.31
CA ILE A 199 -25.03 -30.61 4.57
C ILE A 199 -25.35 -31.84 5.42
N ALA A 200 -25.02 -31.83 6.72
CA ALA A 200 -25.34 -32.95 7.62
C ALA A 200 -26.85 -33.17 7.76
N LEU A 201 -27.65 -32.10 7.83
CA LEU A 201 -29.11 -32.17 7.84
C LEU A 201 -29.67 -32.73 6.52
N ASP A 202 -29.18 -32.26 5.39
CA ASP A 202 -29.62 -32.73 4.07
C ASP A 202 -29.26 -34.19 3.85
N VAL A 203 -28.07 -34.63 4.26
CA VAL A 203 -27.67 -36.04 4.23
C VAL A 203 -28.57 -36.89 5.12
N LYS A 204 -28.91 -36.44 6.34
CA LYS A 204 -29.87 -37.14 7.20
C LYS A 204 -31.24 -37.28 6.54
N ARG A 205 -31.76 -36.20 5.94
CA ARG A 205 -33.02 -36.23 5.19
C ARG A 205 -32.99 -37.18 4.00
N GLN A 206 -31.87 -37.25 3.28
CA GLN A 206 -31.70 -38.20 2.18
C GLN A 206 -31.71 -39.65 2.68
N ILE A 207 -31.00 -39.95 3.76
CA ILE A 207 -31.01 -41.28 4.39
C ILE A 207 -32.42 -41.67 4.85
N GLU A 208 -33.15 -40.74 5.47
CA GLU A 208 -34.54 -40.96 5.89
C GLU A 208 -35.47 -41.20 4.69
N ALA A 209 -35.33 -40.42 3.61
CA ALA A 209 -36.10 -40.60 2.39
C ALA A 209 -35.79 -41.95 1.70
N GLU A 210 -34.52 -42.36 1.64
CA GLU A 210 -34.13 -43.67 1.13
C GLU A 210 -34.66 -44.81 2.00
N ALA A 211 -34.63 -44.66 3.33
CA ALA A 211 -35.19 -45.65 4.25
C ALA A 211 -36.70 -45.79 4.06
N ALA A 212 -37.42 -44.67 3.90
CA ALA A 212 -38.85 -44.67 3.62
C ALA A 212 -39.17 -45.30 2.25
N ALA A 213 -38.38 -45.01 1.21
CA ALA A 213 -38.52 -45.64 -0.10
C ALA A 213 -38.28 -47.15 -0.03
N LYS A 214 -37.25 -47.61 0.70
CA LYS A 214 -37.01 -49.04 0.94
C LYS A 214 -38.14 -49.70 1.72
N ALA A 215 -38.74 -49.01 2.68
CA ALA A 215 -39.89 -49.53 3.42
C ALA A 215 -41.11 -49.71 2.50
N LYS A 216 -41.44 -48.70 1.68
CA LYS A 216 -42.51 -48.77 0.67
C LYS A 216 -42.27 -49.90 -0.32
N ALA A 217 -41.06 -50.03 -0.86
CA ALA A 217 -40.72 -51.11 -1.79
C ALA A 217 -40.87 -52.50 -1.15
N LYS A 218 -40.58 -52.65 0.15
CA LYS A 218 -40.83 -53.91 0.89
C LYS A 218 -42.32 -54.19 1.05
N GLU A 219 -43.13 -53.18 1.31
CA GLU A 219 -44.60 -53.34 1.41
C GLU A 219 -45.22 -53.69 0.06
N GLU A 220 -44.80 -53.01 -1.01
CA GLU A 220 -45.21 -53.32 -2.39
C GLU A 220 -44.82 -54.75 -2.79
N LEU A 221 -43.61 -55.19 -2.45
CA LEU A 221 -43.17 -56.56 -2.69
C LEU A 221 -44.04 -57.58 -1.92
N LYS A 222 -44.37 -57.31 -0.65
CA LYS A 222 -45.28 -58.18 0.12
C LYS A 222 -46.67 -58.23 -0.51
N ALA A 223 -47.22 -57.09 -0.93
CA ALA A 223 -48.50 -57.03 -1.61
C ALA A 223 -48.48 -57.80 -2.94
N PHE A 224 -47.40 -57.68 -3.72
CA PHE A 224 -47.19 -58.43 -4.94
C PHE A 224 -47.15 -59.96 -4.69
N LEU A 225 -46.43 -60.40 -3.66
CA LEU A 225 -46.38 -61.83 -3.30
C LEU A 225 -47.75 -62.37 -2.88
N LEU A 226 -48.50 -61.62 -2.06
CA LEU A 226 -49.86 -61.99 -1.67
C LEU A 226 -50.80 -62.04 -2.89
N SER A 227 -50.68 -61.09 -3.82
CA SER A 227 -51.43 -61.12 -5.08
C SER A 227 -51.04 -62.32 -5.95
N ASN A 228 -49.76 -62.70 -5.98
CA ASN A 228 -49.28 -63.87 -6.71
C ASN A 228 -49.86 -65.16 -6.12
N GLU A 229 -49.88 -65.30 -4.79
CA GLU A 229 -50.50 -66.43 -4.10
C GLU A 229 -52.01 -66.50 -4.37
N ALA A 230 -52.72 -65.35 -4.34
CA ALA A 230 -54.13 -65.28 -4.68
C ALA A 230 -54.38 -65.70 -6.14
N ASN A 231 -53.57 -65.22 -7.09
CA ASN A 231 -53.66 -65.61 -8.49
C ASN A 231 -53.37 -67.10 -8.70
N LYS A 232 -52.46 -67.67 -7.92
CA LYS A 232 -52.18 -69.12 -7.96
C LYS A 232 -53.39 -69.92 -7.49
N LYS A 233 -54.03 -69.52 -6.38
CA LYS A 233 -55.27 -70.15 -5.90
C LYS A 233 -56.40 -70.05 -6.92
N ILE A 234 -56.60 -68.88 -7.52
CA ILE A 234 -57.61 -68.69 -8.58
C ILE A 234 -57.35 -69.63 -9.76
N LYS A 235 -56.10 -69.80 -10.18
CA LYS A 235 -55.75 -70.76 -11.25
C LYS A 235 -56.00 -72.21 -10.84
N GLU A 236 -55.69 -72.58 -9.61
CA GLU A 236 -55.96 -73.93 -9.09
C GLU A 236 -57.47 -74.20 -9.02
N GLU A 237 -58.26 -73.24 -8.54
CA GLU A 237 -59.73 -73.29 -8.53
C GLU A 237 -60.31 -73.39 -9.95
N GLN A 238 -59.81 -72.59 -10.91
CA GLN A 238 -60.21 -72.68 -12.31
C GLN A 238 -59.89 -74.06 -12.90
N ALA A 239 -58.70 -74.60 -12.64
CA ALA A 239 -58.33 -75.94 -13.10
C ALA A 239 -59.15 -77.06 -12.43
N GLU A 240 -59.67 -76.86 -11.21
CA GLU A 240 -60.62 -77.78 -10.60
C GLU A 240 -62.01 -77.68 -11.23
N VAL A 241 -62.48 -76.48 -11.53
CA VAL A 241 -63.76 -76.26 -12.23
C VAL A 241 -63.70 -76.91 -13.62
N GLU A 242 -62.64 -76.67 -14.40
CA GLU A 242 -62.44 -77.30 -15.70
C GLU A 242 -62.43 -78.83 -15.60
N ARG A 243 -61.74 -79.40 -14.59
CA ARG A 243 -61.77 -80.85 -14.33
C ARG A 243 -63.17 -81.36 -14.00
N GLN A 244 -63.95 -80.61 -13.24
CA GLN A 244 -65.33 -80.98 -12.92
C GLN A 244 -66.24 -80.89 -14.15
N GLU A 245 -66.06 -79.87 -14.99
CA GLU A 245 -66.77 -79.71 -16.25
C GLU A 245 -66.44 -80.84 -17.23
N ASP A 246 -65.16 -81.23 -17.34
CA ASP A 246 -64.73 -82.37 -18.16
C ASP A 246 -65.36 -83.68 -17.68
N VAL A 247 -65.39 -83.93 -16.36
CA VAL A 247 -66.04 -85.12 -15.80
C VAL A 247 -67.54 -85.12 -16.11
N ARG A 248 -68.22 -83.98 -15.95
CA ARG A 248 -69.64 -83.84 -16.30
C ARG A 248 -69.87 -84.05 -17.79
N TYR A 249 -69.00 -83.52 -18.64
CA TYR A 249 -69.05 -83.70 -20.07
C TYR A 249 -68.87 -85.18 -20.45
N MET A 250 -67.90 -85.88 -19.86
CA MET A 250 -67.72 -87.32 -20.06
C MET A 250 -68.92 -88.13 -19.60
N GLN A 251 -69.55 -87.79 -18.47
CA GLN A 251 -70.77 -88.44 -18.00
C GLN A 251 -71.94 -88.21 -18.95
N GLN A 252 -72.11 -86.99 -19.46
CA GLN A 252 -73.14 -86.68 -20.45
C GLN A 252 -72.91 -87.43 -21.77
N GLN A 253 -71.67 -87.51 -22.23
CA GLN A 253 -71.29 -88.28 -23.41
C GLN A 253 -71.52 -89.77 -23.21
N ALA A 254 -71.12 -90.34 -22.07
CA ALA A 254 -71.39 -91.73 -21.72
C ALA A 254 -72.90 -92.01 -21.69
N ALA A 255 -73.71 -91.13 -21.09
CA ALA A 255 -75.16 -91.26 -21.08
C ALA A 255 -75.78 -91.16 -22.49
N GLN A 256 -75.22 -90.33 -23.37
CA GLN A 256 -75.62 -90.26 -24.77
C GLN A 256 -75.26 -91.53 -25.53
N LEU A 257 -74.06 -92.08 -25.31
CA LEU A 257 -73.63 -93.35 -25.91
C LEU A 257 -74.49 -94.51 -25.41
N ASP A 258 -74.77 -94.61 -24.11
CA ASP A 258 -75.68 -95.61 -23.55
C ASP A 258 -77.09 -95.49 -24.16
N LYS A 259 -77.57 -94.26 -24.38
CA LYS A 259 -78.85 -94.02 -25.05
C LYS A 259 -78.79 -94.50 -26.50
N GLN A 260 -77.73 -94.19 -27.23
CA GLN A 260 -77.53 -94.67 -28.60
C GLN A 260 -77.38 -96.19 -28.66
N GLU A 261 -76.72 -96.82 -27.69
CA GLU A 261 -76.61 -98.28 -27.59
C GLU A 261 -77.96 -98.91 -27.30
N ARG A 262 -78.76 -98.35 -26.39
CA ARG A 262 -80.14 -98.81 -26.14
C ARG A 262 -81.02 -98.63 -27.36
N GLU A 263 -80.94 -97.48 -28.03
CA GLU A 263 -81.67 -97.22 -29.27
C GLU A 263 -81.21 -98.20 -30.38
N ARG A 264 -79.91 -98.47 -30.49
CA ARG A 264 -79.34 -99.45 -31.41
C ARG A 264 -79.80 -100.86 -31.07
N GLN A 265 -79.82 -101.26 -29.80
CA GLN A 265 -80.31 -102.56 -29.35
C GLN A 265 -81.80 -102.71 -29.66
N GLN A 266 -82.63 -101.70 -29.34
CA GLN A 266 -84.05 -101.69 -29.69
C GLN A 266 -84.26 -101.72 -31.21
N LEU A 267 -83.43 -101.01 -31.98
CA LEU A 267 -83.46 -101.05 -33.44
C LEU A 267 -83.06 -102.44 -33.93
N LEU A 268 -82.02 -103.05 -33.38
CA LEU A 268 -81.59 -104.41 -33.73
C LEU A 268 -82.65 -105.45 -33.34
N GLU A 269 -83.34 -105.29 -32.22
CA GLU A 269 -84.47 -106.13 -31.82
C GLU A 269 -85.66 -105.94 -32.75
N ARG A 270 -85.99 -104.70 -33.12
CA ARG A 270 -87.03 -104.40 -34.11
C ARG A 270 -86.65 -104.93 -35.50
N VAL A 271 -85.40 -104.77 -35.91
CA VAL A 271 -84.87 -105.31 -37.18
C VAL A 271 -84.85 -106.82 -37.12
N ARG A 272 -84.48 -107.46 -36.01
CA ARG A 272 -84.60 -108.91 -35.83
C ARG A 272 -86.05 -109.35 -35.87
N ALA A 273 -86.98 -108.65 -35.23
CA ALA A 273 -88.41 -108.95 -35.30
C ALA A 273 -88.96 -108.76 -36.72
N VAL A 274 -88.52 -107.73 -37.42
CA VAL A 274 -88.86 -107.48 -38.83
C VAL A 274 -88.16 -108.49 -39.74
N GLN A 275 -86.93 -108.90 -39.48
CA GLN A 275 -86.20 -109.93 -40.22
C GLN A 275 -86.80 -111.31 -39.97
N ASN A 276 -87.28 -111.60 -38.77
CA ASN A 276 -88.02 -112.83 -38.48
C ASN A 276 -89.35 -112.79 -39.22
N ARG A 277 -90.12 -111.69 -39.14
CA ARG A 277 -91.33 -111.49 -39.93
C ARG A 277 -91.07 -111.45 -41.43
N GLN A 278 -89.94 -110.92 -41.88
CA GLN A 278 -89.51 -110.87 -43.28
C GLN A 278 -88.94 -112.20 -43.72
N ALA A 279 -88.38 -113.03 -42.86
CA ALA A 279 -87.96 -114.38 -43.17
C ALA A 279 -89.19 -115.28 -43.27
N GLU A 280 -90.18 -115.08 -42.39
CA GLU A 280 -91.53 -115.66 -42.48
C GLU A 280 -92.25 -115.19 -43.77
N ASP A 281 -92.24 -113.89 -44.06
CA ASP A 281 -92.85 -113.31 -45.27
C ASP A 281 -92.02 -113.61 -46.54
N ALA A 282 -90.69 -113.71 -46.49
CA ALA A 282 -89.81 -114.03 -47.63
C ALA A 282 -89.79 -115.53 -47.91
N ALA A 283 -90.05 -116.38 -46.91
CA ALA A 283 -90.44 -117.76 -47.14
C ALA A 283 -91.77 -117.84 -47.91
N GLN A 284 -92.61 -116.79 -47.85
CA GLN A 284 -93.90 -116.69 -48.56
C GLN A 284 -93.92 -115.76 -49.78
N ARG A 285 -92.87 -114.96 -50.05
CA ARG A 285 -92.85 -113.95 -51.13
C ARG A 285 -91.84 -114.28 -52.24
N PRO A 286 -92.23 -114.19 -53.52
CA PRO A 286 -91.28 -114.23 -54.63
C PRO A 286 -90.39 -112.97 -54.65
N PRO A 287 -89.16 -113.05 -55.19
CA PRO A 287 -88.15 -112.00 -55.03
C PRO A 287 -88.48 -110.79 -55.91
N PHE A 288 -88.78 -109.63 -55.29
CA PHE A 288 -88.77 -108.34 -55.98
C PHE A 288 -88.10 -107.23 -55.15
N LYS A 289 -87.29 -106.43 -55.85
CA LYS A 289 -86.23 -105.51 -55.41
C LYS A 289 -86.73 -104.30 -54.60
N ARG A 290 -85.91 -103.80 -53.65
CA ARG A 290 -85.99 -102.44 -53.12
C ARG A 290 -84.59 -101.80 -53.06
N TRP A 291 -84.35 -100.84 -53.95
CA TRP A 291 -83.24 -99.87 -53.88
C TRP A 291 -83.88 -98.48 -53.79
N VAL A 292 -83.41 -97.64 -52.87
CA VAL A 292 -83.78 -96.21 -52.85
C VAL A 292 -82.87 -95.49 -53.85
N ALA A 293 -83.45 -94.59 -54.65
CA ALA A 293 -82.74 -93.92 -55.74
C ALA A 293 -81.65 -92.97 -55.23
N GLU A 294 -80.47 -93.03 -55.87
CA GLU A 294 -79.25 -92.25 -55.57
C GLU A 294 -79.48 -90.73 -55.66
N GLU A 295 -80.47 -90.28 -56.43
CA GLU A 295 -80.82 -88.87 -56.64
C GLU A 295 -81.19 -88.12 -55.34
N ILE A 296 -81.76 -88.84 -54.36
CA ILE A 296 -82.13 -88.26 -53.06
C ILE A 296 -80.89 -88.01 -52.20
N ILE A 297 -79.88 -88.87 -52.33
CA ILE A 297 -78.61 -88.78 -51.59
C ILE A 297 -77.78 -87.61 -52.13
N GLU A 298 -77.74 -87.44 -53.45
CA GLU A 298 -77.00 -86.35 -54.10
C GLU A 298 -77.58 -84.97 -53.76
N ARG A 299 -78.91 -84.81 -53.72
CA ARG A 299 -79.53 -83.52 -53.33
C ARG A 299 -79.14 -83.08 -51.92
N GLN A 300 -79.17 -83.99 -50.95
CA GLN A 300 -78.81 -83.67 -49.56
C GLN A 300 -77.32 -83.36 -49.39
N PHE A 301 -76.46 -83.99 -50.20
CA PHE A 301 -75.04 -83.69 -50.21
C PHE A 301 -74.75 -82.28 -50.76
N GLN A 302 -75.43 -81.89 -51.84
CA GLN A 302 -75.28 -80.56 -52.44
C GLN A 302 -75.78 -79.44 -51.51
N GLU A 303 -76.90 -79.64 -50.81
CA GLU A 303 -77.42 -78.66 -49.85
C GLU A 303 -76.44 -78.41 -48.68
N LYS A 304 -75.78 -79.45 -48.17
CA LYS A 304 -74.78 -79.32 -47.11
C LYS A 304 -73.50 -78.62 -47.56
N GLN A 305 -73.03 -78.91 -48.78
CA GLN A 305 -71.88 -78.22 -49.37
C GLN A 305 -72.14 -76.72 -49.55
N ALA A 306 -73.35 -76.35 -50.01
CA ALA A 306 -73.75 -74.96 -50.16
C ALA A 306 -73.81 -74.21 -48.80
N ALA A 307 -74.29 -74.87 -47.74
CA ALA A 307 -74.35 -74.29 -46.40
C ALA A 307 -72.94 -74.02 -45.82
N LEU A 308 -71.98 -74.93 -45.99
CA LEU A 308 -70.60 -74.76 -45.53
C LEU A 308 -69.88 -73.64 -46.29
N ALA A 309 -70.06 -73.57 -47.61
CA ALA A 309 -69.48 -72.49 -48.42
C ALA A 309 -69.99 -71.10 -48.00
N ALA A 310 -71.28 -70.99 -47.66
CA ALA A 310 -71.87 -69.75 -47.17
C ALA A 310 -71.34 -69.33 -45.78
N GLU A 311 -71.05 -70.28 -44.91
CA GLU A 311 -70.46 -70.00 -43.59
C GLU A 311 -68.99 -69.53 -43.70
N GLU A 312 -68.19 -70.19 -44.54
CA GLU A 312 -66.81 -69.77 -44.81
C GLU A 312 -66.73 -68.36 -45.41
N ALA A 313 -67.63 -68.01 -46.33
CA ALA A 313 -67.70 -66.68 -46.90
C ALA A 313 -67.97 -65.61 -45.83
N ARG A 314 -68.87 -65.90 -44.87
CA ARG A 314 -69.15 -65.01 -43.73
C ARG A 314 -67.95 -64.86 -42.79
N ARG A 315 -67.22 -65.94 -42.51
CA ARG A 315 -66.01 -65.90 -41.69
C ARG A 315 -64.91 -65.08 -42.36
N LYS A 316 -64.68 -65.27 -43.66
CA LYS A 316 -63.70 -64.52 -44.45
C LYS A 316 -64.04 -63.02 -44.51
N ALA A 317 -65.31 -62.66 -44.67
CA ALA A 317 -65.76 -61.27 -44.65
C ALA A 317 -65.49 -60.59 -43.30
N ARG A 318 -65.83 -61.25 -42.18
CA ARG A 318 -65.56 -60.71 -40.84
C ARG A 318 -64.07 -60.55 -40.55
N ALA A 319 -63.24 -61.49 -41.00
CA ALA A 319 -61.79 -61.40 -40.87
C ALA A 319 -61.22 -60.21 -41.67
N ALA A 320 -61.71 -59.98 -42.89
CA ALA A 320 -61.32 -58.85 -43.72
C ALA A 320 -61.72 -57.49 -43.09
N GLU A 321 -62.92 -57.39 -42.53
CA GLU A 321 -63.38 -56.19 -41.81
C GLU A 321 -62.53 -55.91 -40.55
N ALA A 322 -62.23 -56.93 -39.76
CA ALA A 322 -61.37 -56.79 -38.58
C ALA A 322 -59.94 -56.35 -38.95
N ALA A 323 -59.39 -56.92 -40.02
CA ALA A 323 -58.08 -56.52 -40.54
C ALA A 323 -58.07 -55.08 -41.08
N ALA A 324 -59.16 -54.63 -41.70
CA ALA A 324 -59.31 -53.25 -42.17
C ALA A 324 -59.36 -52.25 -41.00
N LYS A 325 -60.12 -52.56 -39.94
CA LYS A 325 -60.17 -51.74 -38.72
C LYS A 325 -58.80 -51.63 -38.04
N LEU A 326 -58.11 -52.75 -37.86
CA LEU A 326 -56.78 -52.76 -37.26
C LEU A 326 -55.76 -51.92 -38.05
N ARG A 327 -55.83 -51.96 -39.39
CA ARG A 327 -54.97 -51.12 -40.25
C ARG A 327 -55.29 -49.63 -40.08
N ALA A 328 -56.56 -49.27 -39.96
CA ALA A 328 -56.98 -47.89 -39.71
C ALA A 328 -56.47 -47.40 -38.35
N ASP A 329 -56.66 -48.18 -37.28
CA ASP A 329 -56.22 -47.85 -35.92
C ASP A 329 -54.70 -47.67 -35.85
N ILE A 330 -53.92 -48.55 -36.48
CA ILE A 330 -52.46 -48.43 -36.56
C ILE A 330 -52.04 -47.18 -37.35
N GLY A 331 -52.77 -46.85 -38.42
CA GLY A 331 -52.55 -45.62 -39.19
C GLY A 331 -52.78 -44.37 -38.35
N GLU A 332 -53.86 -44.34 -37.59
CA GLU A 332 -54.19 -43.24 -36.69
C GLU A 332 -53.13 -43.08 -35.58
N GLN A 333 -52.73 -44.17 -34.93
CA GLN A 333 -51.67 -44.15 -33.91
C GLN A 333 -50.33 -43.63 -34.44
N ARG A 334 -49.97 -43.97 -35.68
CA ARG A 334 -48.76 -43.43 -36.32
C ARG A 334 -48.88 -41.93 -36.55
N SER A 335 -50.01 -41.47 -37.07
CA SER A 335 -50.24 -40.03 -37.31
C SER A 335 -50.21 -39.21 -36.00
N GLN A 336 -50.81 -39.74 -34.93
CA GLN A 336 -50.79 -39.11 -33.60
C GLN A 336 -49.37 -39.06 -33.01
N ARG A 337 -48.58 -40.13 -33.17
CA ARG A 337 -47.17 -40.14 -32.73
C ARG A 337 -46.30 -39.16 -33.52
N GLU A 338 -46.50 -39.06 -34.83
CA GLU A 338 -45.79 -38.10 -35.67
C GLU A 338 -46.16 -36.65 -35.32
N ALA A 339 -47.45 -36.39 -35.09
CA ALA A 339 -47.92 -35.08 -34.63
C ALA A 339 -47.34 -34.69 -33.26
N ALA A 340 -47.33 -35.62 -32.29
CA ALA A 340 -46.74 -35.40 -30.97
C ALA A 340 -45.22 -35.12 -31.07
N ARG A 341 -44.51 -35.88 -31.90
CA ARG A 341 -43.07 -35.67 -32.14
C ARG A 341 -42.79 -34.31 -32.79
N LEU A 342 -43.64 -33.85 -33.70
CA LEU A 342 -43.53 -32.53 -34.31
C LEU A 342 -43.78 -31.42 -33.29
N GLN A 343 -44.77 -31.57 -32.40
CA GLN A 343 -45.02 -30.63 -31.32
C GLN A 343 -43.83 -30.54 -30.36
N GLU A 344 -43.27 -31.67 -29.93
CA GLU A 344 -42.08 -31.69 -29.05
C GLU A 344 -40.87 -31.01 -29.71
N LEU A 345 -40.66 -31.20 -31.02
CA LEU A 345 -39.61 -30.49 -31.76
C LEU A 345 -39.86 -28.99 -31.86
N GLN A 346 -41.12 -28.56 -31.99
CA GLN A 346 -41.48 -27.14 -31.99
C GLN A 346 -41.28 -26.50 -30.62
N GLU A 347 -41.62 -27.20 -29.53
CA GLU A 347 -41.37 -26.75 -28.15
C GLU A 347 -39.88 -26.61 -27.88
N LYS A 348 -39.06 -27.62 -28.21
CA LYS A 348 -37.60 -27.54 -28.10
C LYS A 348 -37.01 -26.38 -28.92
N ARG A 349 -37.55 -26.10 -30.10
CA ARG A 349 -37.14 -24.93 -30.90
C ARG A 349 -37.50 -23.62 -30.20
N ARG A 350 -38.70 -23.51 -29.61
CA ARG A 350 -39.11 -22.32 -28.84
C ARG A 350 -38.23 -22.11 -27.61
N GLU A 351 -37.91 -23.18 -26.89
CA GLU A 351 -36.99 -23.15 -25.74
C GLU A 351 -35.59 -22.69 -26.15
N LEU A 352 -35.04 -23.22 -27.25
CA LEU A 352 -33.74 -22.80 -27.77
C LEU A 352 -33.74 -21.32 -28.17
N VAL A 353 -34.80 -20.83 -28.83
CA VAL A 353 -34.93 -19.41 -29.19
C VAL A 353 -35.00 -18.54 -27.92
N ALA A 354 -35.76 -18.95 -26.90
CA ALA A 354 -35.82 -18.24 -25.63
C ALA A 354 -34.47 -18.22 -24.92
N LEU A 355 -33.73 -19.34 -24.94
CA LEU A 355 -32.40 -19.44 -24.35
C LEU A 355 -31.38 -18.55 -25.08
N MET A 356 -31.44 -18.50 -26.41
CA MET A 356 -30.62 -17.58 -27.21
C MET A 356 -30.94 -16.12 -26.90
N ALA A 357 -32.22 -15.75 -26.81
CA ALA A 357 -32.63 -14.40 -26.44
C ALA A 357 -32.13 -14.01 -25.03
N ASN A 358 -32.24 -14.93 -24.06
CA ASN A 358 -31.72 -14.71 -22.70
C ASN A 358 -30.19 -14.54 -22.70
N LEU A 359 -29.46 -15.33 -23.48
CA LEU A 359 -28.01 -15.18 -23.61
C LEU A 359 -27.62 -13.83 -24.23
N GLU A 360 -28.37 -13.34 -25.22
CA GLU A 360 -28.14 -12.02 -25.79
C GLU A 360 -28.38 -10.90 -24.79
N VAL A 361 -29.45 -11.00 -23.97
CA VAL A 361 -29.72 -10.07 -22.88
C VAL A 361 -28.57 -10.09 -21.86
N CYS A 362 -28.14 -11.27 -21.42
CA CYS A 362 -27.00 -11.41 -20.49
C CYS A 362 -25.69 -10.85 -21.07
N ARG A 363 -25.46 -10.99 -22.37
CA ARG A 363 -24.28 -10.40 -23.03
C ARG A 363 -24.35 -8.88 -23.07
N LYS A 364 -25.53 -8.30 -23.36
CA LYS A 364 -25.74 -6.85 -23.37
C LYS A 364 -25.56 -6.26 -21.97
N THR A 365 -26.17 -6.87 -20.94
CA THR A 365 -26.03 -6.39 -19.55
C THR A 365 -24.60 -6.52 -19.05
N ALA A 366 -23.88 -7.59 -19.39
CA ALA A 366 -22.46 -7.73 -19.06
C ALA A 366 -21.57 -6.70 -19.77
N ALA A 367 -21.89 -6.36 -21.03
CA ALA A 367 -21.17 -5.32 -21.78
C ALA A 367 -21.44 -3.93 -21.20
N GLU A 368 -22.69 -3.62 -20.84
CA GLU A 368 -23.09 -2.37 -20.17
C GLU A 368 -22.43 -2.22 -18.81
N ALA A 369 -22.38 -3.29 -18.01
CA ALA A 369 -21.69 -3.29 -16.72
C ALA A 369 -20.18 -3.02 -16.87
N LYS A 370 -19.53 -3.64 -17.86
CA LYS A 370 -18.11 -3.37 -18.19
C LYS A 370 -17.91 -1.93 -18.66
N ALA A 371 -18.80 -1.41 -19.50
CA ALA A 371 -18.74 -0.02 -19.97
C ALA A 371 -18.91 0.97 -18.80
N ALA A 372 -19.82 0.70 -17.87
CA ALA A 372 -20.03 1.51 -16.67
C ALA A 372 -18.79 1.49 -15.75
N GLU A 373 -18.16 0.33 -15.54
CA GLU A 373 -16.90 0.23 -14.78
C GLU A 373 -15.76 0.99 -15.45
N LEU A 374 -15.60 0.86 -16.78
CA LEU A 374 -14.60 1.65 -17.52
C LEU A 374 -14.88 3.15 -17.44
N ALA A 375 -16.15 3.56 -17.45
CA ALA A 375 -16.53 4.96 -17.28
C ALA A 375 -16.17 5.48 -15.88
N LYS A 376 -16.43 4.70 -14.81
CA LYS A 376 -15.98 5.03 -13.45
C LYS A 376 -14.46 5.15 -13.36
N MET A 377 -13.72 4.21 -13.94
CA MET A 377 -12.25 4.24 -13.95
C MET A 377 -11.72 5.46 -14.71
N ARG A 378 -12.35 5.85 -15.82
CA ARG A 378 -12.01 7.09 -16.55
C ARG A 378 -12.31 8.34 -15.73
N ALA A 379 -13.46 8.39 -15.07
CA ALA A 379 -13.83 9.51 -14.19
C ALA A 379 -12.86 9.64 -13.02
N PHE A 380 -12.52 8.53 -12.36
CA PHE A 380 -11.54 8.49 -11.29
C PHE A 380 -10.14 8.93 -11.76
N LYS A 381 -9.72 8.48 -12.95
CA LYS A 381 -8.46 8.93 -13.55
C LYS A 381 -8.48 10.43 -13.82
N ALA A 382 -9.55 10.97 -14.38
CA ALA A 382 -9.68 12.40 -14.64
C ALA A 382 -9.65 13.22 -13.33
N GLU A 383 -10.27 12.73 -12.27
CA GLU A 383 -10.20 13.35 -10.94
C GLU A 383 -8.78 13.33 -10.38
N LEU A 384 -8.05 12.22 -10.54
CA LEU A 384 -6.67 12.09 -10.08
C LEU A 384 -5.72 12.98 -10.89
N ASP A 385 -5.91 13.07 -12.21
CA ASP A 385 -5.18 13.98 -13.08
C ASP A 385 -5.45 15.46 -12.68
N GLN A 386 -6.71 15.80 -12.36
CA GLN A 386 -7.07 17.13 -11.83
C GLN A 386 -6.40 17.41 -10.48
N GLN A 387 -6.37 16.44 -9.56
CA GLN A 387 -5.65 16.58 -8.30
C GLN A 387 -4.14 16.74 -8.50
N ILE A 388 -3.56 16.07 -9.50
CA ILE A 388 -2.14 16.26 -9.86
C ILE A 388 -1.92 17.66 -10.39
N THR A 389 -2.76 18.17 -11.30
CA THR A 389 -2.63 19.54 -11.82
C THR A 389 -2.83 20.57 -10.72
N ASP A 390 -3.79 20.37 -9.83
CA ASP A 390 -4.03 21.27 -8.69
C ASP A 390 -2.87 21.24 -7.70
N ASN A 391 -2.31 20.05 -7.41
CA ASN A 391 -1.11 19.92 -6.58
C ASN A 391 0.13 20.50 -7.26
N GLN A 392 0.27 20.36 -8.57
CA GLN A 392 1.35 20.99 -9.34
C GLN A 392 1.20 22.51 -9.35
N ALA A 393 -0.01 23.05 -9.49
CA ALA A 393 -0.29 24.48 -9.38
C ALA A 393 -0.03 25.02 -7.97
N ARG A 394 -0.32 24.23 -6.93
CA ARG A 394 0.05 24.55 -5.54
C ARG A 394 1.55 24.44 -5.29
N ARG A 395 2.23 23.52 -5.97
CA ARG A 395 3.69 23.32 -5.91
C ARG A 395 4.47 24.29 -6.79
N SER A 396 3.88 24.86 -7.83
CA SER A 396 4.37 26.06 -8.51
C SER A 396 4.11 27.24 -7.60
N VAL A 397 4.92 27.26 -6.56
CA VAL A 397 5.11 28.24 -5.49
C VAL A 397 4.63 29.64 -5.90
N ALA A 398 3.78 30.25 -5.07
CA ALA A 398 3.80 31.70 -4.94
C ALA A 398 5.24 32.08 -4.56
N ALA A 399 6.00 32.62 -5.51
CA ALA A 399 7.47 32.78 -5.53
C ALA A 399 8.10 33.42 -4.26
N MET A 400 7.26 33.91 -3.37
CA MET A 400 7.59 34.40 -2.04
C MET A 400 6.29 34.36 -1.23
N THR A 401 6.31 33.72 -0.05
CA THR A 401 5.16 33.72 0.86
C THR A 401 4.80 35.16 1.23
N GLU A 402 3.54 35.47 1.54
CA GLU A 402 3.14 36.86 1.86
C GLU A 402 3.94 37.45 3.04
N THR A 403 4.42 36.60 3.95
CA THR A 403 5.31 36.95 5.05
C THR A 403 6.71 37.32 4.58
N GLU A 404 7.31 36.55 3.67
CA GLU A 404 8.60 36.88 3.06
C GLU A 404 8.49 38.13 2.17
N ARG A 405 7.35 38.33 1.50
CA ARG A 405 7.07 39.54 0.71
C ARG A 405 6.98 40.80 1.58
N LYS A 406 6.42 40.68 2.78
CA LYS A 406 6.35 41.76 3.76
C LYS A 406 7.71 42.04 4.40
N LEU A 407 8.47 41.00 4.75
CA LEU A 407 9.84 41.13 5.27
C LEU A 407 10.79 41.76 4.25
N ASN A 408 10.68 41.36 2.99
CA ASN A 408 11.53 41.88 1.91
C ASN A 408 10.92 43.12 1.22
N ALA A 409 9.83 43.70 1.73
CA ALA A 409 9.09 44.77 1.04
C ALA A 409 9.94 46.03 0.79
N GLU A 410 10.80 46.39 1.76
CA GLU A 410 11.72 47.53 1.62
C GLU A 410 12.82 47.23 0.61
N LEU A 411 13.45 46.05 0.71
CA LEU A 411 14.48 45.59 -0.24
C LEU A 411 13.93 45.49 -1.68
N LEU A 412 12.70 44.99 -1.85
CA LEU A 412 12.03 44.89 -3.15
C LEU A 412 11.72 46.27 -3.73
N ARG A 413 11.26 47.22 -2.91
CA ARG A 413 11.07 48.62 -3.34
C ARG A 413 12.38 49.27 -3.74
N GLU A 414 13.47 49.02 -3.01
CA GLU A 414 14.81 49.51 -3.36
C GLU A 414 15.33 48.89 -4.67
N VAL A 415 15.10 47.59 -4.89
CA VAL A 415 15.46 46.90 -6.13
C VAL A 415 14.62 47.38 -7.31
N GLU A 416 13.32 47.62 -7.15
CA GLU A 416 12.44 48.19 -8.18
C GLU A 416 12.81 49.65 -8.51
N ALA A 417 13.16 50.44 -7.50
CA ALA A 417 13.67 51.80 -7.67
C ALA A 417 15.04 51.82 -8.37
N ALA A 418 15.93 50.88 -8.03
CA ALA A 418 17.23 50.70 -8.66
C ALA A 418 17.12 50.22 -10.12
N ALA A 419 16.17 49.32 -10.42
CA ALA A 419 15.90 48.82 -11.76
C ALA A 419 15.30 49.89 -12.67
N SER A 420 14.50 50.80 -12.13
CA SER A 420 13.94 51.95 -12.86
C SER A 420 14.91 53.14 -12.96
N GLY A 421 15.85 53.27 -12.01
CA GLY A 421 16.87 54.32 -11.97
C GLY A 421 18.24 53.96 -12.56
N GLY A 422 18.43 52.75 -13.10
CA GLY A 422 19.67 52.32 -13.76
C GLY A 422 20.92 52.24 -12.85
N THR A 423 20.75 52.23 -11.53
CA THR A 423 21.86 52.26 -10.57
C THR A 423 21.70 51.13 -9.56
N ILE A 424 22.67 50.21 -9.49
CA ILE A 424 22.65 49.05 -8.59
C ILE A 424 22.75 49.54 -7.13
N PRO A 425 21.89 49.07 -6.20
CA PRO A 425 21.93 49.53 -4.82
C PRO A 425 23.21 49.02 -4.13
N ALA A 426 23.91 49.91 -3.45
CA ALA A 426 25.11 49.59 -2.69
C ALA A 426 24.74 48.63 -1.55
N LEU A 427 25.25 47.40 -1.62
CA LEU A 427 25.15 46.42 -0.55
C LEU A 427 25.70 47.03 0.74
N ARG A 428 24.81 47.30 1.71
CA ARG A 428 25.21 47.59 3.08
C ARG A 428 25.99 46.39 3.60
N SER A 429 27.31 46.56 3.69
CA SER A 429 28.17 45.68 4.48
C SER A 429 27.89 45.93 5.97
N PRO A 430 28.02 44.90 6.82
CA PRO A 430 27.50 44.87 8.19
C PRO A 430 27.98 46.03 9.06
#